data_AF-A0A1L8R369-F1
#
_entry.id   AF-A0A1L8R369-F1
#
_cell.length_a   1.000
_cell.length_b   1.000
_cell.length_c   1.000
_cell.angle_alpha   90.00
_cell.angle_beta   90.00
_cell.angle_gamma   90.00
#
_symmetry.space_group_name_H-M   'P 1'
#
loop_
_entity.id
_entity.type
_entity.pdbx_description
1 polymer ?
#
loop_
_entity_poly.entity_id
_entity_poly.type
_entity_poly.pdbx_seq_one_letter_code
_entity_poly.pdbx_strand_id
1 'polypeptide(L)'
;MKKRFLKIQFVFGLYISIYLAALYFSTGYGVGFKLDDNQLIGYILCGISFLLLFLSFFIKESKNKKQFALLLAVFCAALLLVALLAINFNEAFWYFIFFIFFIPISVVGNVIGFLLKK
;
A
#
# COMPACT_ATOMS: atom_id res chain seq x y z
N MET A 1 -9.87 12.75 -15.87
CA MET A 1 -8.59 12.27 -15.28
C MET A 1 -8.52 12.41 -13.76
N LYS A 2 -8.81 13.58 -13.17
CA LYS A 2 -8.70 13.82 -11.71
C LYS A 2 -9.45 12.82 -10.82
N LYS A 3 -10.73 12.51 -11.12
CA LYS A 3 -11.54 11.55 -10.33
C LYS A 3 -10.95 10.13 -10.30
N ARG A 4 -10.32 9.67 -11.39
CA ARG A 4 -9.71 8.33 -11.47
C ARG A 4 -8.40 8.26 -10.69
N PHE A 5 -7.58 9.31 -10.79
CA PHE A 5 -6.36 9.40 -10.01
C PHE A 5 -6.66 9.46 -8.50
N LEU A 6 -7.67 10.23 -8.10
CA LEU A 6 -8.17 10.23 -6.72
C LEU A 6 -8.65 8.85 -6.26
N LYS A 7 -9.29 8.07 -7.14
CA LYS A 7 -9.68 6.69 -6.83
C LYS A 7 -8.46 5.80 -6.55
N ILE A 8 -7.39 5.91 -7.35
CA ILE A 8 -6.13 5.18 -7.11
C ILE A 8 -5.54 5.60 -5.75
N GLN A 9 -5.45 6.90 -5.49
CA GLN A 9 -4.95 7.44 -4.22
C GLN A 9 -5.76 6.92 -3.02
N PHE A 10 -7.09 6.89 -3.14
CA PHE A 10 -7.98 6.42 -2.09
C PHE A 10 -7.80 4.92 -1.81
N VAL A 11 -7.84 4.08 -2.86
CA VAL A 11 -7.70 2.62 -2.71
C VAL A 11 -6.32 2.26 -2.19
N PHE A 12 -5.27 2.93 -2.68
CA PHE A 12 -3.91 2.74 -2.18
C PHE A 12 -3.76 3.23 -0.73
N GLY A 13 -4.36 4.37 -0.39
CA GLY A 13 -4.39 4.89 0.99
C GLY A 13 -5.04 3.91 1.96
N LEU A 14 -6.18 3.33 1.57
CA LEU A 14 -6.86 2.31 2.35
C LEU A 14 -5.99 1.05 2.51
N TYR A 15 -5.31 0.63 1.44
CA TYR A 15 -4.37 -0.49 1.49
C TYR A 15 -3.24 -0.26 2.49
N ILE A 16 -2.54 0.86 2.43
CA ILE A 16 -1.39 1.13 3.31
C ILE A 16 -1.81 1.29 4.77
N SER A 17 -3.00 1.84 5.04
CA SER A 17 -3.57 1.90 6.40
C SER A 17 -3.89 0.51 6.95
N ILE A 18 -4.51 -0.35 6.14
CA ILE A 18 -4.80 -1.74 6.52
C ILE A 18 -3.49 -2.52 6.73
N TYR A 19 -2.52 -2.34 5.84
CA TYR A 19 -1.22 -2.99 5.94
C TYR A 19 -0.48 -2.58 7.22
N LEU A 20 -0.48 -1.29 7.56
CA LEU A 20 0.13 -0.79 8.79
C LEU A 20 -0.59 -1.34 10.03
N ALA A 21 -1.92 -1.41 10.01
CA ALA A 21 -2.70 -2.03 11.09
C ALA A 21 -2.37 -3.52 11.21
N ALA A 22 -2.30 -4.25 10.09
CA ALA A 22 -1.95 -5.66 10.06
C ALA A 22 -0.55 -5.91 10.67
N LEU A 23 0.44 -5.09 10.29
CA LEU A 23 1.76 -5.10 10.91
C LEU A 23 1.66 -4.86 12.42
N TYR A 24 1.00 -3.78 12.84
CA TYR A 24 0.86 -3.41 14.26
C TYR A 24 0.14 -4.47 15.11
N PHE A 25 -0.84 -5.18 14.58
CA PHE A 25 -1.50 -6.26 15.32
C PHE A 25 -0.70 -7.57 15.26
N SER A 26 0.09 -7.77 14.21
CA SER A 26 0.96 -8.95 14.07
C SER A 26 2.16 -8.97 15.04
N THR A 27 2.50 -7.85 15.66
CA THR A 27 3.61 -7.75 16.63
C THR A 27 3.29 -8.36 18.00
N GLY A 28 2.01 -8.64 18.30
CA GLY A 28 1.56 -9.30 19.53
C GLY A 28 1.12 -8.34 20.65
N TYR A 29 0.23 -8.83 21.53
CA TYR A 29 -0.35 -8.04 22.62
C TYR A 29 0.73 -7.57 23.62
N GLY A 30 0.75 -6.28 23.94
CA GLY A 30 1.65 -5.69 24.95
C GLY A 30 3.05 -5.29 24.45
N VAL A 31 3.41 -5.56 23.19
CA VAL A 31 4.75 -5.26 22.64
C VAL A 31 4.78 -4.00 21.77
N GLY A 32 3.61 -3.50 21.33
CA GLY A 32 3.52 -2.29 20.50
C GLY A 32 4.23 -2.46 19.16
N PHE A 33 5.09 -1.50 18.77
CA PHE A 33 5.93 -1.62 17.58
C PHE A 33 7.08 -2.59 17.85
N LYS A 34 6.91 -3.83 17.40
CA LYS A 34 8.03 -4.78 17.34
C LYS A 34 8.82 -4.48 16.07
N LEU A 35 9.94 -3.80 16.25
CA LEU A 35 10.95 -3.57 15.21
C LEU A 35 11.79 -4.83 15.01
N ASP A 36 11.13 -5.99 14.86
CA ASP A 36 11.79 -7.22 14.47
C ASP A 36 12.29 -7.06 13.03
N ASP A 37 13.46 -7.60 12.69
CA ASP A 37 14.14 -7.33 11.42
C ASP A 37 13.25 -7.64 10.20
N ASN A 38 12.40 -8.66 10.33
CA ASN A 38 11.48 -9.10 9.28
C ASN A 38 10.27 -8.16 9.07
N GLN A 39 9.84 -7.42 10.09
CA GLN A 39 8.69 -6.51 10.01
C GLN A 39 9.10 -5.05 9.78
N LEU A 40 10.33 -4.69 10.16
CA LEU A 40 10.90 -3.35 9.97
C LEU A 40 10.80 -2.86 8.53
N ILE A 41 11.11 -3.73 7.56
CA ILE A 41 11.04 -3.37 6.14
C ILE A 41 9.60 -3.03 5.70
N GLY A 42 8.61 -3.71 6.28
CA GLY A 42 7.19 -3.40 6.05
C GLY A 42 6.81 -2.02 6.57
N TYR A 43 7.25 -1.66 7.78
CA TYR A 43 7.02 -0.33 8.35
C TYR A 43 7.68 0.78 7.54
N ILE A 44 8.94 0.58 7.10
CA ILE A 44 9.66 1.54 6.25
C ILE A 44 8.91 1.75 4.93
N LEU A 45 8.49 0.67 4.26
CA LEU A 45 7.72 0.77 3.02
C LEU A 45 6.37 1.46 3.21
N CYS A 46 5.68 1.21 4.33
CA CYS A 46 4.46 1.96 4.68
C CYS A 46 4.75 3.46 4.82
N GLY A 47 5.81 3.85 5.53
CA GLY A 47 6.20 5.25 5.70
C GLY A 47 6.49 5.95 4.37
N ILE A 48 7.30 5.31 3.50
CA ILE A 48 7.59 5.83 2.15
C ILE A 48 6.30 5.91 1.32
N SER A 49 5.42 4.91 1.42
CA SER A 49 4.15 4.89 0.69
C SER A 49 3.21 6.01 1.12
N PHE A 50 3.11 6.31 2.42
CA PHE A 50 2.36 7.47 2.92
C PHE A 50 2.93 8.78 2.40
N LEU A 51 4.25 8.93 2.39
CA LEU A 51 4.91 10.12 1.84
C LEU A 51 4.61 10.30 0.35
N LEU A 52 4.73 9.24 -0.45
CA LEU A 52 4.41 9.26 -1.87
C LEU A 52 2.94 9.57 -2.14
N LEU A 53 2.03 8.99 -1.33
CA LEU A 53 0.61 9.29 -1.40
C LEU A 53 0.36 10.77 -1.09
N PHE A 54 0.97 11.33 -0.04
CA PHE A 54 0.85 12.74 0.30
C PHE A 54 1.34 13.65 -0.84
N LEU A 55 2.56 13.39 -1.35
CA LEU A 55 3.14 14.16 -2.46
C LEU A 55 2.28 14.11 -3.73
N SER A 56 1.61 12.98 -3.97
CA SER A 56 0.77 12.81 -5.15
C SER A 56 -0.43 13.77 -5.22
N PHE A 57 -0.88 14.33 -4.09
CA PHE A 57 -1.97 15.33 -4.07
C PHE A 57 -1.57 16.68 -4.66
N PHE A 58 -0.29 17.03 -4.64
CA PHE A 58 0.21 18.31 -5.13
C PHE A 58 0.47 18.32 -6.65
N ILE A 59 0.35 17.16 -7.30
CA ILE A 59 0.61 17.02 -8.74
C ILE A 59 -0.55 17.61 -9.55
N LYS A 60 -0.24 18.62 -10.37
CA LYS A 60 -1.21 19.27 -11.27
C LYS A 60 -1.20 18.63 -12.66
N GLU A 61 -0.02 18.34 -13.21
CA GLU A 61 0.14 17.85 -14.57
C GLU A 61 -0.33 16.41 -14.79
N SER A 62 -0.90 16.14 -15.97
CA SER A 62 -1.43 14.81 -16.31
C SER A 62 -0.33 13.75 -16.48
N LYS A 63 0.81 14.11 -17.10
CA LYS A 63 1.95 13.19 -17.29
C LYS A 63 2.50 12.71 -15.94
N ASN A 64 2.71 13.64 -15.02
CA ASN A 64 3.21 13.35 -13.68
C ASN A 64 2.22 12.48 -12.88
N LYS A 65 0.90 12.64 -13.07
CA LYS A 65 -0.10 11.74 -12.47
C LYS A 65 0.02 10.30 -12.95
N LYS A 66 0.35 10.07 -14.23
CA LYS A 66 0.57 8.71 -14.74
C LYS A 66 1.82 8.07 -14.13
N GLN A 67 2.90 8.84 -14.00
CA GLN A 67 4.11 8.38 -13.32
C GLN A 67 3.86 8.07 -11.84
N PHE A 68 3.15 8.94 -11.13
CA PHE A 68 2.78 8.68 -9.73
C PHE A 68 1.85 7.46 -9.61
N ALA A 69 0.88 7.29 -10.51
CA ALA A 69 0.02 6.10 -10.50
C ALA A 69 0.83 4.80 -10.65
N LEU A 70 1.84 4.79 -11.53
CA LEU A 70 2.77 3.67 -11.67
C LEU A 70 3.60 3.47 -10.40
N LEU A 71 4.13 4.54 -9.81
CA LEU A 71 4.93 4.47 -8.59
C LEU A 71 4.12 3.91 -7.42
N LEU A 72 2.86 4.33 -7.25
CA LEU A 72 1.95 3.77 -6.24
C LEU A 72 1.68 2.27 -6.49
N ALA A 73 1.57 1.84 -7.74
CA ALA A 73 1.43 0.42 -8.08
C ALA A 73 2.68 -0.39 -7.71
N VAL A 74 3.87 0.14 -7.98
CA VAL A 74 5.16 -0.49 -7.62
C VAL A 74 5.27 -0.65 -6.11
N PHE A 75 4.96 0.39 -5.33
CA PHE A 75 4.97 0.29 -3.86
C PHE A 75 3.88 -0.65 -3.33
N CYS A 76 2.72 -0.72 -3.99
CA CYS A 76 1.68 -1.69 -3.66
C CYS A 76 2.17 -3.13 -3.83
N ALA A 77 2.85 -3.42 -4.95
CA ALA A 77 3.44 -4.72 -5.22
C ALA A 77 4.61 -5.04 -4.26
N ALA A 78 5.45 -4.06 -3.94
CA ALA A 78 6.54 -4.23 -2.98
C ALA A 78 6.02 -4.58 -1.58
N LEU A 79 4.97 -3.90 -1.11
CA LEU A 79 4.29 -4.24 0.15
C LEU A 79 3.71 -5.65 0.10
N LEU A 80 3.05 -6.04 -1.00
CA LEU A 80 2.52 -7.39 -1.15
C LEU A 80 3.64 -8.46 -1.11
N LEU A 81 4.78 -8.17 -1.73
CA LEU A 81 5.95 -9.06 -1.71
C LEU A 81 6.52 -9.22 -0.31
N VAL A 82 6.61 -8.14 0.46
CA VAL A 82 7.03 -8.20 1.88
C VAL A 82 6.05 -9.02 2.71
N ALA A 83 4.74 -8.88 2.49
CA ALA A 83 3.75 -9.72 3.16
C ALA A 83 3.92 -11.21 2.85
N LEU A 84 4.33 -11.56 1.64
CA LEU A 84 4.57 -12.95 1.23
C LEU A 84 5.88 -13.54 1.75
N LEU A 85 6.93 -12.73 1.89
CA LEU A 85 8.28 -13.22 2.15
C LEU A 85 8.79 -12.98 3.58
N ALA A 86 8.31 -11.94 4.24
CA ALA A 86 8.91 -11.46 5.50
C ALA A 86 7.93 -11.46 6.68
N ILE A 87 6.62 -11.30 6.45
CA ILE A 87 5.66 -11.23 7.55
C ILE A 87 5.32 -12.62 8.08
N ASN A 88 5.39 -12.78 9.40
CA ASN A 88 4.94 -13.99 10.08
C ASN A 88 3.42 -13.95 10.29
N PHE A 89 2.70 -14.94 9.75
CA PHE A 89 1.23 -14.99 9.75
C PHE A 89 0.69 -15.51 11.09
N ASN A 90 0.56 -14.62 12.07
CA ASN A 90 -0.10 -14.95 13.34
C ASN A 90 -1.63 -14.74 13.25
N GLU A 91 -2.38 -15.19 14.27
CA GLU A 91 -3.85 -15.07 14.33
C GLU A 91 -4.37 -13.66 14.07
N ALA A 92 -3.66 -12.64 14.58
CA ALA A 92 -4.04 -11.26 14.38
C ALA A 92 -3.90 -10.82 12.91
N PHE A 93 -2.85 -11.27 12.22
CA PHE A 93 -2.65 -10.98 10.78
C PHE A 93 -3.71 -11.67 9.91
N TRP A 94 -4.23 -12.83 10.32
CA TRP A 94 -5.28 -13.55 9.59
C TRP A 94 -6.56 -12.73 9.38
N TYR A 95 -6.93 -11.83 10.31
CA TYR A 95 -8.08 -10.93 10.13
C TYR A 95 -7.92 -9.96 8.95
N PHE A 96 -6.68 -9.67 8.54
CA PHE A 96 -6.37 -8.73 7.47
C PHE A 96 -6.04 -9.41 6.15
N ILE A 97 -5.85 -10.74 6.14
CA ILE A 97 -5.29 -11.47 4.99
C ILE A 97 -6.05 -11.23 3.69
N PHE A 98 -7.38 -11.27 3.76
CA PHE A 98 -8.24 -11.03 2.61
C PHE A 98 -7.98 -9.64 1.98
N PHE A 99 -7.86 -8.62 2.81
CA PHE A 99 -7.63 -7.24 2.36
C PHE A 99 -6.20 -7.06 1.82
N ILE A 100 -5.21 -7.69 2.46
CA ILE A 100 -3.80 -7.61 2.05
C ILE A 100 -3.62 -8.17 0.63
N PHE A 101 -4.30 -9.27 0.29
CA PHE A 101 -4.16 -9.88 -1.03
C PHE A 101 -5.12 -9.30 -2.09
N PHE A 102 -6.32 -8.88 -1.71
CA PHE A 102 -7.34 -8.46 -2.68
C PHE A 102 -7.23 -6.99 -3.09
N ILE A 103 -6.87 -6.09 -2.17
CA ILE A 103 -6.79 -4.65 -2.48
C ILE A 103 -5.70 -4.34 -3.52
N PRO A 104 -4.50 -4.97 -3.51
CA PRO A 104 -3.50 -4.74 -4.54
C PRO A 104 -4.01 -5.01 -5.96
N ILE A 105 -4.85 -6.03 -6.15
CA ILE A 105 -5.48 -6.33 -7.44
C ILE A 105 -6.33 -5.13 -7.90
N SER A 106 -7.09 -4.54 -6.99
CA SER A 106 -7.88 -3.34 -7.25
C SER A 106 -6.98 -2.13 -7.58
N VAL A 107 -5.88 -1.91 -6.84
CA VAL A 107 -4.93 -0.82 -7.13
C VAL A 107 -4.38 -0.96 -8.54
N VAL A 108 -3.84 -2.14 -8.88
CA VAL A 108 -3.27 -2.42 -10.21
C VAL A 108 -4.33 -2.25 -11.30
N GLY A 109 -5.54 -2.81 -11.12
CA GLY A 109 -6.62 -2.67 -12.10
C GLY A 109 -7.03 -1.21 -12.35
N ASN A 110 -7.11 -0.38 -11.30
CA ASN A 110 -7.40 1.05 -11.44
C ASN A 110 -6.25 1.80 -12.13
N VAL A 111 -4.99 1.42 -11.87
CA VAL A 111 -3.81 2.02 -12.51
C VAL A 111 -3.78 1.66 -14.00
N ILE A 112 -3.97 0.40 -14.37
CA ILE A 112 -4.05 -0.03 -15.78
C ILE A 112 -5.16 0.72 -16.51
N GLY A 113 -6.36 0.79 -15.93
CA GLY A 113 -7.49 1.53 -16.51
C GLY A 113 -7.24 3.05 -16.61
N PHE A 114 -6.39 3.61 -15.76
CA PHE A 114 -5.97 5.01 -15.83
C PHE A 114 -4.93 5.26 -16.93
N LEU A 115 -4.02 4.31 -17.17
CA LEU A 115 -2.98 4.42 -18.19
C LEU A 115 -3.52 4.22 -19.62
N LEU A 116 -4.43 3.25 -19.81
CA LEU A 116 -4.98 2.89 -21.12
C LEU A 116 -5.91 3.97 -21.73
N LYS A 117 -6.49 4.85 -20.92
CA LYS A 117 -7.34 5.93 -21.42
C LYS A 117 -6.49 7.18 -21.71
N LYS A 118 -6.48 7.62 -22.97
CA LYS A 118 -5.89 8.89 -23.41
C LYS A 118 -6.61 10.07 -22.75
#